data_AF-A0A8J7MHG4-F1
#
_entry.id   AF-A0A8J7MHG4-F1
#
_cell.length_a   1.000
_cell.length_b   1.000
_cell.length_c   1.000
_cell.angle_alpha   90.00
_cell.angle_beta   90.00
_cell.angle_gamma   90.00
#
_symmetry.space_group_name_H-M   'P 1'
#
loop_
_entity.id
_entity.type
_entity.pdbx_description
1 polymer ?
#
loop_
_entity_poly.entity_id
_entity_poly.type
_entity_poly.pdbx_seq_one_letter_code
_entity_poly.pdbx_strand_id
1 'polypeptide(L)'
;MKHIIFTTFLGVVGALLLPTAVADESTTLSEMLDKVQANADTAMDTRSLARDWIGDIADEDGKIERMRLEKGRIMDGEIALLRTYPNGSYLGSDAPVYIKSIPTNKKIRICSTVAEIKELLGNGRPSFSGWGGPKGIHSSHSWVCFSPSAENRLTYISVFAHTSFNEEQRAKGITQVNELVIRRGKFRPTNPTNQKEREVYLSGADMFAAEEAEKARKRQRYPQPLRDLILADEHPDDSDLKHLSATIQAIREAPHPKLFAQLVQEMDEGTLKIRSLLNHILLNEHELLDLREWRAPEEAIAVGACIDSLPLAKNGAKDDLVEIVLRVCGGGKIEIEGKNGGSSIEVIPAESGYRLILSGASDPLSLAEAQKELRRLYTKSKAEQDGADQPATAPDSNSEGNQNPKPESEGRSQ
;
A
#
# COMPACT_ATOMS: atom_id res chain seq x y z
N MET A 1 32.24 -0.42 -21.30
CA MET A 1 30.82 -0.63 -20.96
C MET A 1 30.67 -0.44 -19.46
N LYS A 2 30.02 0.63 -19.02
CA LYS A 2 29.79 0.90 -17.60
C LYS A 2 28.43 0.32 -17.24
N HIS A 3 28.39 -0.60 -16.27
CA HIS A 3 27.17 -1.17 -15.73
C HIS A 3 26.32 -0.05 -15.09
N ILE A 4 25.09 0.12 -15.60
CA ILE A 4 24.07 0.96 -14.97
C ILE A 4 23.29 0.02 -14.04
N ILE A 5 23.51 0.17 -12.74
CA ILE A 5 22.76 -0.52 -11.70
C ILE A 5 21.47 0.28 -11.50
N PHE A 6 20.34 -0.25 -11.97
CA PHE A 6 19.02 0.23 -11.56
C PHE A 6 18.77 -0.27 -10.14
N THR A 7 18.93 0.61 -9.17
CA THR A 7 18.45 0.35 -7.80
C THR A 7 17.02 0.83 -7.75
N THR A 8 16.07 -0.10 -7.80
CA THR A 8 14.65 0.19 -7.57
C THR A 8 14.48 0.54 -6.10
N PHE A 9 14.47 1.84 -5.78
CA PHE A 9 14.04 2.31 -4.47
C PHE A 9 12.52 2.09 -4.39
N LEU A 10 12.09 0.98 -3.76
CA LEU A 10 10.78 0.92 -3.16
C LEU A 10 10.75 2.00 -2.07
N GLY A 11 10.13 3.14 -2.40
CA GLY A 11 9.76 4.12 -1.39
C GLY A 11 8.76 3.45 -0.46
N VAL A 12 9.24 3.04 0.72
CA VAL A 12 8.40 2.75 1.87
C VAL A 12 7.68 4.06 2.19
N VAL A 13 6.47 4.22 1.66
CA VAL A 13 5.49 5.14 2.22
C VAL A 13 5.18 4.53 3.58
N GLY A 14 5.90 4.98 4.60
CA GLY A 14 5.58 4.65 5.97
C GLY A 14 4.16 5.10 6.21
N ALA A 15 3.22 4.15 6.19
CA ALA A 15 1.95 4.33 6.86
C ALA A 15 2.31 4.64 8.30
N LEU A 16 2.24 5.92 8.68
CA LEU A 16 2.22 6.30 10.08
C LEU A 16 1.00 5.57 10.66
N LEU A 17 1.27 4.46 11.33
CA LEU A 17 0.34 3.80 12.23
C LEU A 17 -0.02 4.86 13.27
N LEU A 18 -1.16 5.53 13.06
CA LEU A 18 -1.72 6.42 14.05
C LEU A 18 -2.08 5.56 15.27
N PRO A 19 -1.72 5.98 16.50
CA PRO A 19 -2.10 5.24 17.69
C PRO A 19 -3.63 5.07 17.74
N THR A 20 -4.02 3.90 18.22
CA THR A 20 -5.40 3.44 18.38
C THR A 20 -6.27 4.47 19.10
N ALA A 21 -7.54 4.52 18.68
CA ALA A 21 -8.56 5.46 19.12
C ALA A 21 -8.68 5.54 20.65
N VAL A 22 -7.97 6.49 21.26
CA VAL A 22 -8.38 7.12 22.52
C VAL A 22 -9.68 7.86 22.21
N ALA A 23 -10.69 7.75 23.08
CA ALA A 23 -11.98 8.42 22.92
C ALA A 23 -11.79 9.83 22.35
N ASP A 24 -12.21 10.01 21.10
CA ASP A 24 -11.80 11.14 20.26
C ASP A 24 -12.46 12.41 20.79
N GLU A 25 -11.75 13.17 21.63
CA GLU A 25 -12.19 14.48 22.10
C GLU A 25 -12.28 15.41 20.89
N SER A 26 -13.46 15.48 20.29
CA SER A 26 -13.72 16.37 19.16
C SER A 26 -13.49 17.83 19.57
N THR A 27 -12.83 18.62 18.73
CA THR A 27 -12.54 20.05 18.99
C THR A 27 -13.01 20.93 17.84
N THR A 28 -13.33 22.19 18.10
CA THR A 28 -13.61 23.15 17.02
C THR A 28 -12.31 23.78 16.50
N LEU A 29 -12.31 24.23 15.23
CA LEU A 29 -11.16 24.97 14.69
C LEU A 29 -10.88 26.25 15.51
N SER A 30 -11.92 26.89 16.06
CA SER A 30 -11.75 28.06 16.94
C SER A 30 -10.99 27.70 18.21
N GLU A 31 -11.36 26.62 18.89
CA GLU A 31 -10.66 26.15 20.09
C GLU A 31 -9.19 25.82 19.81
N MET A 32 -8.90 25.20 18.66
CA MET A 32 -7.53 24.95 18.25
C MET A 32 -6.74 26.25 18.03
N LEU A 33 -7.38 27.27 17.44
CA LEU A 33 -6.77 28.59 17.24
C LEU A 33 -6.52 29.29 18.57
N ASP A 34 -7.47 29.22 19.50
CA ASP A 34 -7.34 29.81 20.83
C ASP A 34 -6.21 29.13 21.61
N LYS A 35 -6.09 27.80 21.52
CA LYS A 35 -4.97 27.03 22.10
C LYS A 35 -3.61 27.47 21.54
N VAL A 36 -3.51 27.61 20.22
CA VAL A 36 -2.27 28.09 19.57
C VAL A 36 -1.93 29.52 20.00
N GLN A 37 -2.91 30.42 20.03
CA GLN A 37 -2.70 31.82 20.43
C GLN A 37 -2.30 31.96 21.90
N ALA A 38 -2.75 31.04 22.76
CA ALA A 38 -2.37 31.02 24.17
C ALA A 38 -0.91 30.62 24.40
N ASN A 39 -0.15 30.25 23.36
CA ASN A 39 1.22 29.70 23.47
C ASN A 39 1.32 28.58 24.50
N ALA A 40 0.25 27.78 24.62
CA ALA A 40 0.33 26.58 25.44
C ALA A 40 1.42 25.69 24.83
N ASP A 41 2.33 25.20 25.67
CA ASP A 41 3.40 24.28 25.28
C ASP A 41 2.76 22.94 24.87
N THR A 42 2.20 22.92 23.67
CA THR A 42 1.46 21.78 23.15
C THR A 42 2.45 20.91 22.39
N ALA A 43 2.87 19.83 23.04
CA ALA A 43 3.29 18.62 22.35
C ALA A 43 2.28 18.27 21.24
N MET A 44 2.70 17.50 20.23
CA MET A 44 1.85 17.11 19.11
C MET A 44 0.47 16.61 19.58
N ASP A 45 -0.58 17.41 19.38
CA ASP A 45 -1.97 17.11 19.76
C ASP A 45 -2.79 16.96 18.48
N THR A 46 -3.29 15.76 18.22
CA THR A 46 -4.16 15.47 17.06
C THR A 46 -5.56 15.20 17.56
N ARG A 47 -6.54 15.93 17.02
CA ARG A 47 -7.94 15.83 17.42
C ARG A 47 -8.87 15.78 16.21
N SER A 48 -9.95 15.03 16.31
CA SER A 48 -11.02 15.15 15.32
C SER A 48 -11.73 16.49 15.42
N LEU A 49 -12.11 17.05 14.27
CA LEU A 49 -12.88 18.28 14.24
C LEU A 49 -14.33 17.97 14.62
N ALA A 50 -14.88 18.71 15.58
CA ALA A 50 -16.27 18.61 16.04
C ALA A 50 -17.30 18.85 14.92
N ARG A 51 -16.84 19.43 13.80
CA ARG A 51 -17.59 19.51 12.55
C ARG A 51 -16.67 19.12 11.43
N ASP A 52 -17.13 18.18 10.61
CA ASP A 52 -16.55 17.97 9.30
C ASP A 52 -16.67 19.23 8.47
N TRP A 53 -15.64 19.55 7.70
CA TRP A 53 -15.72 20.60 6.69
C TRP A 53 -15.67 20.00 5.31
N ILE A 54 -16.57 20.41 4.42
CA ILE A 54 -16.50 20.07 3.00
C ILE A 54 -16.26 21.31 2.18
N GLY A 55 -15.44 21.14 1.15
CA GLY A 55 -15.14 22.19 0.20
C GLY A 55 -15.02 21.65 -1.21
N ASP A 56 -15.42 22.50 -2.14
CA ASP A 56 -15.18 22.30 -3.57
C ASP A 56 -13.91 23.08 -3.93
N ILE A 57 -12.92 22.38 -4.48
CA ILE A 57 -11.65 22.94 -4.92
C ILE A 57 -11.68 22.98 -6.44
N ALA A 58 -11.57 24.17 -7.01
CA ALA A 58 -11.38 24.35 -8.44
C ALA A 58 -9.88 24.37 -8.75
N ASP A 59 -9.49 23.58 -9.74
CA ASP A 59 -8.22 23.80 -10.44
C ASP A 59 -8.34 24.91 -11.48
N GLU A 60 -7.25 25.15 -12.21
CA GLU A 60 -7.16 26.24 -13.19
C GLU A 60 -8.05 25.99 -14.43
N ASP A 61 -8.37 24.73 -14.70
CA ASP A 61 -9.26 24.32 -15.79
C ASP A 61 -10.74 24.33 -15.35
N GLY A 62 -11.03 24.70 -14.10
CA GLY A 62 -12.36 24.74 -13.53
C GLY A 62 -12.91 23.36 -13.15
N LYS A 63 -12.08 22.31 -13.19
CA LYS A 63 -12.46 20.99 -12.68
C LYS A 63 -12.58 21.08 -11.17
N ILE A 64 -13.72 20.60 -10.67
CA ILE A 64 -14.04 20.64 -9.25
C ILE A 64 -13.67 19.31 -8.61
N GLU A 65 -12.85 19.39 -7.56
CA GLU A 65 -12.49 18.29 -6.68
C GLU A 65 -13.10 18.55 -5.29
N ARG A 66 -13.95 17.63 -4.83
CA ARG A 66 -14.56 17.73 -3.50
C ARG A 66 -13.63 17.14 -2.45
N MET A 67 -13.46 17.85 -1.34
CA MET A 67 -12.55 17.47 -0.26
C MET A 67 -13.22 17.62 1.11
N ARG A 68 -12.82 16.79 2.08
CA ARG A 68 -13.23 16.88 3.48
C ARG A 68 -12.05 17.21 4.39
N LEU A 69 -12.30 17.98 5.45
CA LEU A 69 -11.39 18.16 6.58
C LEU A 69 -12.02 17.47 7.78
N GLU A 70 -11.36 16.42 8.26
CA GLU A 70 -11.87 15.57 9.34
C GLU A 70 -11.10 15.77 10.64
N LYS A 71 -9.80 16.06 10.55
CA LYS A 71 -8.91 16.15 11.70
C LYS A 71 -8.08 17.42 11.67
N GLY A 72 -7.84 17.96 12.86
CA GLY A 72 -6.87 19.02 13.10
C GLY A 72 -5.72 18.48 13.95
N ARG A 73 -4.53 19.03 13.75
CA ARG A 73 -3.35 18.72 14.54
C ARG A 73 -2.63 20.02 14.90
N ILE A 74 -2.16 20.15 16.12
CA ILE A 74 -1.26 21.24 16.54
C ILE A 74 0.18 20.70 16.51
N MET A 75 1.06 21.37 15.77
CA MET A 75 2.49 21.05 15.66
C MET A 75 3.29 22.34 15.71
N ASP A 76 4.25 22.44 16.63
CA ASP A 76 5.16 23.59 16.75
C ASP A 76 4.44 24.95 16.82
N GLY A 77 3.27 24.99 17.47
CA GLY A 77 2.44 26.20 17.57
C GLY A 77 1.67 26.54 16.29
N GLU A 78 1.59 25.64 15.31
CA GLU A 78 0.80 25.80 14.10
C GLU A 78 -0.32 24.75 13.99
N ILE A 79 -1.41 25.09 13.32
CA ILE A 79 -2.54 24.17 13.08
C ILE A 79 -2.39 23.53 11.70
N ALA A 80 -2.20 22.22 11.69
CA ALA A 80 -2.32 21.38 10.52
C ALA A 80 -3.74 20.82 10.37
N LEU A 81 -4.38 20.99 9.21
CA LEU A 81 -5.68 20.38 8.87
C LEU A 81 -5.48 19.21 7.92
N LEU A 82 -5.83 18.01 8.38
CA LEU A 82 -5.72 16.77 7.63
C LEU A 82 -6.90 16.64 6.65
N ARG A 83 -6.56 16.27 5.41
CA ARG A 83 -7.50 16.19 4.28
C ARG A 83 -7.83 14.73 3.99
N THR A 84 -9.10 14.48 3.79
CA THR A 84 -9.61 13.18 3.34
C THR A 84 -10.35 13.39 2.03
N TYR A 85 -9.97 12.61 1.01
CA TYR A 85 -10.65 12.60 -0.27
C TYR A 85 -11.82 11.60 -0.25
N PRO A 86 -12.84 11.75 -1.12
CA PRO A 86 -13.98 10.83 -1.18
C PRO A 86 -13.65 9.38 -1.52
N ASN A 87 -12.42 9.07 -1.90
CA ASN A 87 -11.94 7.70 -2.14
C ASN A 87 -11.24 7.10 -0.92
N GLY A 88 -11.33 7.74 0.25
CA GLY A 88 -10.65 7.32 1.47
C GLY A 88 -9.13 7.56 1.48
N SER A 89 -8.57 8.16 0.42
CA SER A 89 -7.16 8.53 0.44
C SER A 89 -6.95 9.71 1.38
N TYR A 90 -5.99 9.53 2.28
CA TYR A 90 -5.50 10.59 3.15
C TYR A 90 -4.29 11.23 2.46
N LEU A 91 -4.37 12.52 2.16
CA LEU A 91 -3.15 13.32 2.10
C LEU A 91 -3.06 14.11 3.38
N GLY A 92 -2.20 13.62 4.28
CA GLY A 92 -1.54 14.50 5.24
C GLY A 92 -1.06 15.74 4.51
N SER A 93 -1.51 16.89 4.94
CA SER A 93 -0.80 18.13 4.70
C SER A 93 0.32 18.10 5.74
N ASP A 94 1.54 17.65 5.38
CA ASP A 94 2.64 17.70 6.36
C ASP A 94 3.05 19.15 6.66
N ALA A 95 2.43 20.11 5.98
CA ALA A 95 2.20 21.45 6.47
C ALA A 95 0.96 22.01 5.77
N PRO A 96 -0.06 22.41 6.54
CA PRO A 96 -0.81 23.58 6.15
C PRO A 96 -0.66 24.64 7.22
N VAL A 97 -0.27 25.83 6.80
CA VAL A 97 -0.23 26.98 7.68
C VAL A 97 -1.62 27.58 7.65
N TYR A 98 -2.31 27.59 8.79
CA TYR A 98 -3.41 28.52 8.97
C TYR A 98 -2.84 29.93 8.84
N ILE A 99 -3.25 30.66 7.81
CA ILE A 99 -2.80 32.04 7.57
C ILE A 99 -3.97 32.99 7.73
N LYS A 100 -3.69 34.18 8.29
CA LYS A 100 -4.73 35.21 8.53
C LYS A 100 -5.44 35.64 7.25
N SER A 101 -4.74 35.61 6.12
CA SER A 101 -5.29 36.00 4.82
C SER A 101 -4.53 35.30 3.70
N ILE A 102 -5.28 34.67 2.79
CA ILE A 102 -4.72 34.04 1.59
C ILE A 102 -4.35 35.11 0.55
N PRO A 103 -3.09 35.17 0.07
CA PRO A 103 -2.68 36.05 -1.03
C PRO A 103 -3.50 35.81 -2.31
N THR A 104 -3.61 36.79 -3.20
CA THR A 104 -4.30 36.63 -4.51
C THR A 104 -3.46 35.80 -5.49
N ASN A 105 -4.10 35.14 -6.47
CA ASN A 105 -3.37 34.39 -7.51
C ASN A 105 -2.37 35.29 -8.25
N LYS A 106 -2.76 36.54 -8.54
CA LYS A 106 -1.87 37.53 -9.16
C LYS A 106 -0.60 37.75 -8.32
N LYS A 107 -0.71 37.84 -6.99
CA LYS A 107 0.45 38.06 -6.10
C LYS A 107 1.37 36.84 -6.05
N ILE A 108 0.83 35.62 -6.15
CA ILE A 108 1.64 34.40 -6.12
C ILE A 108 2.31 34.17 -7.48
N ARG A 109 1.61 34.47 -8.59
CA ARG A 109 2.17 34.29 -9.95
C ARG A 109 3.32 35.24 -10.30
N ILE A 110 3.48 36.35 -9.57
CA ILE A 110 4.67 37.22 -9.75
C ILE A 110 5.90 36.71 -8.99
N CYS A 111 5.76 35.69 -8.15
CA CYS A 111 6.90 35.05 -7.49
C CYS A 111 7.66 34.20 -8.51
N SER A 112 8.95 34.46 -8.61
CA SER A 112 9.92 33.78 -9.48
C SER A 112 10.75 32.73 -8.74
N THR A 113 10.76 32.77 -7.40
CA THR A 113 11.53 31.86 -6.56
C THR A 113 10.69 31.22 -5.46
N VAL A 114 11.12 30.05 -4.97
CA VAL A 114 10.51 29.39 -3.81
C VAL A 114 10.57 30.27 -2.56
N ALA A 115 11.62 31.07 -2.40
CA ALA A 115 11.77 32.00 -1.27
C ALA A 115 10.67 33.06 -1.25
N GLU A 116 10.35 33.67 -2.40
CA GLU A 116 9.25 34.64 -2.50
C GLU A 116 7.88 34.01 -2.20
N ILE A 117 7.64 32.77 -2.65
CA ILE A 117 6.39 32.05 -2.31
C ILE A 117 6.34 31.75 -0.81
N LYS A 118 7.48 31.36 -0.22
CA LYS A 118 7.62 31.09 1.21
C LYS A 118 7.34 32.32 2.07
N GLU A 119 7.79 33.51 1.66
CA GLU A 119 7.43 34.76 2.34
C GLU A 119 5.94 35.04 2.33
N LEU A 120 5.22 34.61 1.28
CA LEU A 120 3.78 34.83 1.16
C LEU A 120 2.93 33.80 1.92
N LEU A 121 3.35 32.53 1.92
CA LEU A 121 2.52 31.40 2.38
C LEU A 121 3.09 30.70 3.61
N GLY A 122 4.27 31.10 4.08
CA GLY A 122 5.00 30.41 5.14
C GLY A 122 5.76 29.18 4.62
N ASN A 123 6.17 28.33 5.57
CA ASN A 123 6.82 27.08 5.24
C ASN A 123 5.86 26.16 4.46
N GLY A 124 6.32 25.65 3.31
CA GLY A 124 5.62 24.61 2.57
C GLY A 124 6.00 23.22 3.06
N ARG A 125 5.42 22.19 2.44
CA ARG A 125 5.83 20.80 2.65
C ARG A 125 7.32 20.65 2.27
N PRO A 126 8.11 19.82 2.99
CA PRO A 126 9.46 19.47 2.56
C PRO A 126 9.42 19.00 1.10
N SER A 127 10.36 19.47 0.30
CA SER A 127 10.35 19.16 -1.12
C SER A 127 10.56 17.67 -1.36
N PHE A 128 9.85 17.09 -2.33
CA PHE A 128 10.29 15.83 -2.91
C PHE A 128 11.55 16.14 -3.71
N SER A 129 12.71 15.73 -3.19
CA SER A 129 14.00 16.12 -3.75
C SER A 129 14.42 15.20 -4.91
N GLY A 130 14.66 15.81 -6.07
CA GLY A 130 15.87 15.59 -6.84
C GLY A 130 15.85 14.47 -7.87
N TRP A 131 14.84 14.40 -8.74
CA TRP A 131 14.99 13.62 -9.97
C TRP A 131 15.69 14.47 -11.04
N GLY A 132 16.53 13.85 -11.85
CA GLY A 132 17.34 14.54 -12.85
C GLY A 132 18.81 14.15 -12.77
N GLY A 133 19.65 14.86 -13.52
CA GLY A 133 21.09 14.58 -13.62
C GLY A 133 21.94 15.82 -13.32
N PRO A 134 23.27 15.74 -13.49
CA PRO A 134 24.19 16.84 -13.20
C PRO A 134 23.87 18.15 -13.95
N LYS A 135 23.14 18.06 -15.07
CA LYS A 135 22.74 19.20 -15.90
C LYS A 135 21.44 19.87 -15.45
N GLY A 136 20.70 19.27 -14.52
CA GLY A 136 19.41 19.76 -14.07
C GLY A 136 18.79 18.82 -13.05
N ILE A 137 18.64 19.31 -11.83
CA ILE A 137 17.94 18.67 -10.73
C ILE A 137 16.57 19.31 -10.67
N HIS A 138 15.53 18.48 -10.65
CA HIS A 138 14.15 18.92 -10.49
C HIS A 138 13.69 18.70 -9.05
N SER A 139 12.85 19.60 -8.56
CA SER A 139 12.23 19.46 -7.26
C SER A 139 10.85 20.10 -7.27
N SER A 140 9.94 19.53 -6.48
CA SER A 140 8.61 20.06 -6.28
C SER A 140 8.43 20.60 -4.87
N HIS A 141 7.75 21.73 -4.78
CA HIS A 141 7.37 22.37 -3.54
C HIS A 141 5.85 22.53 -3.52
N SER A 142 5.23 22.33 -2.36
CA SER A 142 3.79 22.48 -2.22
C SER A 142 3.42 23.23 -0.95
N TRP A 143 2.40 24.07 -1.05
CA TRP A 143 1.79 24.79 0.05
C TRP A 143 0.29 24.51 0.03
N VAL A 144 -0.27 24.33 1.22
CA VAL A 144 -1.70 24.21 1.43
C VAL A 144 -2.03 25.17 2.55
N CYS A 145 -2.87 26.17 2.30
CA CYS A 145 -3.19 27.14 3.34
C CYS A 145 -4.69 27.27 3.50
N PHE A 146 -5.10 27.48 4.74
CA PHE A 146 -6.48 27.78 5.11
C PHE A 146 -6.51 29.16 5.76
N SER A 147 -7.55 29.93 5.45
CA SER A 147 -7.82 31.21 6.09
C SER A 147 -9.28 31.25 6.49
N PRO A 148 -9.62 31.79 7.67
CA PRO A 148 -11.01 32.05 8.00
C PRO A 148 -11.56 33.05 6.98
N SER A 149 -12.85 32.94 6.71
CA SER A 149 -13.60 33.90 5.92
C SER A 149 -14.93 34.19 6.61
N ALA A 150 -15.67 35.16 6.10
CA ALA A 150 -16.98 35.52 6.64
C ALA A 150 -17.91 34.29 6.76
N GLU A 151 -18.86 34.37 7.69
CA GLU A 151 -19.97 33.41 7.81
C GLU A 151 -19.53 31.96 8.09
N ASN A 152 -18.53 31.76 8.96
CA ASN A 152 -18.09 30.42 9.38
C ASN A 152 -17.67 29.54 8.18
N ARG A 153 -16.91 30.14 7.25
CA ARG A 153 -16.33 29.48 6.08
C ARG A 153 -14.82 29.55 6.13
N LEU A 154 -14.14 28.59 5.51
CA LEU A 154 -12.70 28.67 5.27
C LEU A 154 -12.44 28.90 3.79
N THR A 155 -11.50 29.77 3.50
CA THR A 155 -10.90 29.85 2.16
C THR A 155 -9.70 28.91 2.13
N TYR A 156 -9.56 28.19 1.02
CA TYR A 156 -8.49 27.25 0.77
C TYR A 156 -7.65 27.72 -0.42
N ILE A 157 -6.35 27.51 -0.32
CA ILE A 157 -5.44 27.58 -1.46
C ILE A 157 -4.46 26.42 -1.41
N SER A 158 -4.20 25.84 -2.57
CA SER A 158 -3.08 24.92 -2.79
C SER A 158 -2.19 25.52 -3.86
N VAL A 159 -0.89 25.57 -3.59
CA VAL A 159 0.12 26.03 -4.54
C VAL A 159 1.11 24.91 -4.73
N PHE A 160 1.35 24.51 -5.97
CA PHE A 160 2.40 23.58 -6.35
C PHE A 160 3.38 24.31 -7.25
N ALA A 161 4.66 24.31 -6.88
CA ALA A 161 5.73 24.87 -7.67
C ALA A 161 6.70 23.76 -8.10
N HIS A 162 6.90 23.62 -9.40
CA HIS A 162 7.99 22.83 -9.95
C HIS A 162 9.19 23.74 -10.18
N THR A 163 10.35 23.27 -9.74
CA THR A 163 11.62 24.01 -9.81
C THR A 163 12.70 23.15 -10.41
N SER A 164 13.65 23.81 -11.07
CA SER A 164 14.78 23.17 -11.73
C SER A 164 16.01 24.01 -11.44
N PHE A 165 17.07 23.35 -10.99
CA PHE A 165 18.31 24.01 -10.63
C PHE A 165 19.51 23.11 -10.92
N ASN A 166 20.67 23.72 -11.17
CA ASN A 166 21.95 23.02 -11.17
C ASN A 166 22.60 23.08 -9.76
N GLU A 167 23.72 22.36 -9.57
CA GLU A 167 24.40 22.32 -8.27
C GLU A 167 24.87 23.70 -7.78
N GLU A 168 25.29 24.58 -8.70
CA GLU A 168 25.71 25.94 -8.36
C GLU A 168 24.54 26.80 -7.85
N GLN A 169 23.38 26.69 -8.50
CA GLN A 169 22.14 27.34 -8.07
C GLN A 169 21.65 26.80 -6.73
N ARG A 170 21.74 25.48 -6.51
CA ARG A 170 21.44 24.84 -5.23
C ARG A 170 22.34 25.37 -4.11
N ALA A 171 23.64 25.45 -4.35
CA ALA A 171 24.62 25.95 -3.38
C ALA A 171 24.37 27.41 -2.99
N LYS A 172 23.83 28.22 -3.92
CA LYS A 172 23.41 29.61 -3.68
C LYS A 172 22.00 29.74 -3.10
N GLY A 173 21.29 28.64 -2.88
CA GLY A 173 19.89 28.63 -2.42
C GLY A 173 18.88 29.19 -3.42
N ILE A 174 19.27 29.35 -4.69
CA ILE A 174 18.41 29.92 -5.74
C ILE A 174 17.57 28.80 -6.32
N THR A 175 16.27 28.79 -5.99
CA THR A 175 15.32 27.77 -6.47
C THR A 175 14.26 28.47 -7.32
N GLN A 176 14.53 28.57 -8.63
CA GLN A 176 13.63 29.22 -9.57
C GLN A 176 12.39 28.36 -9.84
N VAL A 177 11.23 29.01 -9.88
CA VAL A 177 9.96 28.38 -10.20
C VAL A 177 9.80 28.33 -11.71
N ASN A 178 9.70 27.13 -12.28
CA ASN A 178 9.46 26.95 -13.71
C ASN A 178 7.97 26.84 -14.03
N GLU A 179 7.24 26.16 -13.17
CA GLU A 179 5.80 25.94 -13.32
C GLU A 179 5.13 26.13 -11.96
N LEU A 180 3.95 26.74 -12.00
CA LEU A 180 3.18 27.07 -10.83
C LEU A 180 1.70 26.75 -11.07
N VAL A 181 1.18 25.81 -10.28
CA VAL A 181 -0.24 25.41 -10.30
C VAL A 181 -0.90 25.93 -9.02
N ILE A 182 -1.96 26.71 -9.17
CA ILE A 182 -2.72 27.27 -8.04
C ILE A 182 -4.15 26.77 -8.07
N ARG A 183 -4.57 26.10 -7.00
CA ARG A 183 -5.96 25.68 -6.79
C ARG A 183 -6.59 26.46 -5.65
N ARG A 184 -7.90 26.72 -5.73
CA ARG A 184 -8.64 27.42 -4.68
C ARG A 184 -9.92 26.69 -4.34
N GLY A 185 -10.34 26.85 -3.10
CA GLY A 185 -11.60 26.29 -2.64
C GLY A 185 -12.23 27.12 -1.54
N LYS A 186 -13.49 26.81 -1.27
CA LYS A 186 -14.19 27.30 -0.08
C LYS A 186 -14.73 26.11 0.67
N PHE A 187 -14.44 26.07 1.97
CA PHE A 187 -14.92 25.07 2.89
C PHE A 187 -16.01 25.67 3.75
N ARG A 188 -16.97 24.82 4.10
CA ARG A 188 -18.01 25.12 5.08
C ARG A 188 -18.26 23.88 5.93
N PRO A 189 -18.94 24.00 7.07
CA PRO A 189 -19.38 22.85 7.84
C PRO A 189 -20.24 21.92 6.97
N THR A 190 -20.08 20.63 7.19
CA THR A 190 -20.69 19.59 6.34
C THR A 190 -22.19 19.50 6.52
N ASN A 191 -22.71 19.90 7.67
CA ASN A 191 -24.15 19.86 7.92
C ASN A 191 -24.84 21.08 7.30
N PRO A 192 -25.67 20.90 6.26
CA PRO A 192 -26.46 21.99 5.71
C PRO A 192 -27.44 22.50 6.77
N THR A 193 -27.50 23.81 6.91
CA THR A 193 -28.29 24.49 7.96
C THR A 193 -29.71 24.81 7.50
N ASN A 194 -30.00 24.70 6.19
CA ASN A 194 -31.30 24.98 5.60
C ASN A 194 -31.58 24.11 4.36
N GLN A 195 -32.83 24.12 3.89
CA GLN A 195 -33.30 23.27 2.77
C GLN A 195 -32.57 23.57 1.45
N LYS A 196 -32.35 24.85 1.14
CA LYS A 196 -31.63 25.27 -0.08
C LYS A 196 -30.18 24.78 -0.09
N GLU A 197 -29.55 24.71 1.09
CA GLU A 197 -28.23 24.10 1.24
C GLU A 197 -28.25 22.59 1.05
N ARG A 198 -29.29 21.89 1.55
CA ARG A 198 -29.44 20.43 1.36
C ARG A 198 -29.56 20.03 -0.12
N GLU A 199 -30.15 20.89 -0.95
CA GLU A 199 -30.27 20.65 -2.40
C GLU A 199 -28.92 20.68 -3.13
N VAL A 200 -27.96 21.46 -2.64
CA VAL A 200 -26.64 21.61 -3.27
C VAL A 200 -25.59 20.73 -2.59
N TYR A 201 -25.78 20.44 -1.30
CA TYR A 201 -24.77 19.87 -0.45
C TYR A 201 -25.32 18.79 0.48
N LEU A 202 -24.93 17.55 0.18
CA LEU A 202 -25.20 16.39 1.01
C LEU A 202 -24.60 16.57 2.42
N SER A 203 -25.29 16.09 3.44
CA SER A 203 -24.72 15.99 4.78
C SER A 203 -23.58 14.97 4.81
N GLY A 204 -22.78 14.95 5.88
CA GLY A 204 -21.69 13.98 6.02
C GLY A 204 -22.21 12.55 6.03
N ALA A 205 -23.36 12.33 6.68
CA ALA A 205 -24.06 11.06 6.68
C ALA A 205 -24.56 10.67 5.28
N ASP A 206 -25.11 11.61 4.51
CA ASP A 206 -25.58 11.33 3.14
C ASP A 206 -24.41 11.05 2.18
N MET A 207 -23.30 11.76 2.33
CA MET A 207 -22.07 11.49 1.56
C MET A 207 -21.50 10.12 1.88
N PHE A 208 -21.39 9.79 3.16
CA PHE A 208 -20.94 8.47 3.62
C PHE A 208 -21.87 7.38 3.09
N ALA A 209 -23.19 7.57 3.20
CA ALA A 209 -24.18 6.62 2.66
C ALA A 209 -24.07 6.47 1.13
N ALA A 210 -23.84 7.57 0.40
CA ALA A 210 -23.62 7.52 -1.05
C ALA A 210 -22.32 6.81 -1.42
N GLU A 211 -21.24 7.02 -0.65
CA GLU A 211 -19.96 6.34 -0.84
C GLU A 211 -20.09 4.84 -0.55
N GLU A 212 -20.72 4.46 0.57
CA GLU A 212 -20.97 3.06 0.91
C GLU A 212 -21.90 2.38 -0.11
N ALA A 213 -22.91 3.09 -0.63
CA ALA A 213 -23.75 2.60 -1.73
C ALA A 213 -22.93 2.39 -3.02
N GLU A 214 -22.01 3.30 -3.35
CA GLU A 214 -21.13 3.16 -4.51
C GLU A 214 -20.12 2.01 -4.33
N LYS A 215 -19.52 1.87 -3.14
CA LYS A 215 -18.67 0.72 -2.81
C LYS A 215 -19.46 -0.58 -2.91
N ALA A 216 -20.66 -0.65 -2.33
CA ALA A 216 -21.53 -1.80 -2.44
C ALA A 216 -21.86 -2.13 -3.91
N ARG A 217 -22.13 -1.13 -4.74
CA ARG A 217 -22.34 -1.31 -6.19
C ARG A 217 -21.09 -1.82 -6.91
N LYS A 218 -19.89 -1.35 -6.55
CA LYS A 218 -18.62 -1.86 -7.07
C LYS A 218 -18.39 -3.32 -6.66
N ARG A 219 -18.63 -3.66 -5.39
CA ARG A 219 -18.54 -5.03 -4.87
C ARG A 219 -19.44 -5.99 -5.63
N GLN A 220 -20.65 -5.57 -5.99
CA GLN A 220 -21.60 -6.38 -6.77
C GLN A 220 -21.09 -6.75 -8.17
N ARG A 221 -20.06 -6.10 -8.70
CA ARG A 221 -19.46 -6.48 -9.99
C ARG A 221 -18.66 -7.78 -9.90
N TYR A 222 -18.11 -8.09 -8.73
CA TYR A 222 -17.34 -9.31 -8.54
C TYR A 222 -18.27 -10.53 -8.49
N PRO A 223 -17.94 -11.64 -9.17
CA PRO A 223 -18.68 -12.89 -9.04
C PRO A 223 -18.42 -13.58 -7.69
N GLN A 224 -19.28 -14.53 -7.32
CA GLN A 224 -19.00 -15.43 -6.20
C GLN A 224 -18.06 -16.57 -6.61
N PRO A 225 -17.10 -16.98 -5.77
CA PRO A 225 -16.90 -16.56 -4.36
C PRO A 225 -16.01 -15.32 -4.12
N LEU A 226 -15.41 -14.71 -5.13
CA LEU A 226 -14.51 -13.55 -4.94
C LEU A 226 -15.18 -12.39 -4.19
N ARG A 227 -16.46 -12.12 -4.47
CA ARG A 227 -17.20 -11.04 -3.79
C ARG A 227 -17.21 -11.19 -2.26
N ASP A 228 -17.38 -12.40 -1.75
CA ASP A 228 -17.40 -12.66 -0.30
C ASP A 228 -16.05 -12.32 0.35
N LEU A 229 -14.94 -12.65 -0.33
CA LEU A 229 -13.60 -12.27 0.13
C LEU A 229 -13.41 -10.74 0.13
N ILE A 230 -13.87 -10.04 -0.91
CA ILE A 230 -13.79 -8.57 -0.98
C ILE A 230 -14.65 -7.93 0.12
N LEU A 231 -15.81 -8.52 0.45
CA LEU A 231 -16.65 -8.04 1.56
C LEU A 231 -15.99 -8.24 2.92
N ALA A 232 -15.25 -9.33 3.12
CA ALA A 232 -14.48 -9.56 4.34
C ALA A 232 -13.32 -8.57 4.50
N ASP A 233 -12.58 -8.31 3.41
CA ASP A 233 -11.46 -7.35 3.38
C ASP A 233 -11.91 -5.90 3.61
N GLU A 234 -13.08 -5.52 3.11
CA GLU A 234 -13.63 -4.16 3.26
C GLU A 234 -14.62 -4.04 4.42
N HIS A 235 -14.58 -4.95 5.39
CA HIS A 235 -15.52 -4.94 6.50
C HIS A 235 -15.29 -3.68 7.37
N PRO A 236 -16.33 -2.85 7.62
CA PRO A 236 -16.15 -1.50 8.18
C PRO A 236 -15.55 -1.50 9.59
N ASP A 237 -15.76 -2.57 10.35
CA ASP A 237 -15.30 -2.71 11.73
C ASP A 237 -14.08 -3.64 11.86
N ASP A 238 -13.37 -3.95 10.77
CA ASP A 238 -12.27 -4.93 10.75
C ASP A 238 -10.88 -4.29 10.86
N SER A 239 -10.73 -3.31 11.76
CA SER A 239 -9.46 -2.61 11.96
C SER A 239 -8.31 -3.52 12.42
N ASP A 240 -8.63 -4.69 12.99
CA ASP A 240 -7.69 -5.72 13.42
C ASP A 240 -7.64 -6.94 12.47
N LEU A 241 -8.27 -6.83 11.29
CA LEU A 241 -8.25 -7.82 10.22
C LEU A 241 -8.81 -9.21 10.61
N LYS A 242 -9.61 -9.31 11.67
CA LYS A 242 -10.23 -10.56 12.15
C LYS A 242 -11.18 -11.18 11.13
N HIS A 243 -12.04 -10.39 10.49
CA HIS A 243 -13.00 -10.89 9.50
C HIS A 243 -12.27 -11.39 8.25
N LEU A 244 -11.27 -10.65 7.79
CA LEU A 244 -10.40 -11.07 6.70
C LEU A 244 -9.63 -12.35 7.05
N SER A 245 -8.99 -12.40 8.23
CA SER A 245 -8.25 -13.57 8.71
C SER A 245 -9.14 -14.81 8.77
N ALA A 246 -10.32 -14.72 9.39
CA ALA A 246 -11.26 -15.84 9.48
C ALA A 246 -11.71 -16.33 8.10
N THR A 247 -11.95 -15.42 7.17
CA THR A 247 -12.38 -15.73 5.80
C THR A 247 -11.26 -16.42 5.02
N ILE A 248 -10.03 -15.91 5.09
CA ILE A 248 -8.87 -16.52 4.45
C ILE A 248 -8.57 -17.90 5.07
N GLN A 249 -8.69 -18.03 6.39
CA GLN A 249 -8.52 -19.32 7.05
C GLN A 249 -9.55 -20.36 6.55
N ALA A 250 -10.82 -19.97 6.38
CA ALA A 250 -11.84 -20.84 5.81
C ALA A 250 -11.53 -21.23 4.36
N ILE A 251 -10.99 -20.30 3.56
CA ILE A 251 -10.50 -20.59 2.20
C ILE A 251 -9.35 -21.61 2.24
N ARG A 252 -8.42 -21.50 3.21
CA ARG A 252 -7.32 -22.46 3.36
C ARG A 252 -7.78 -23.85 3.77
N GLU A 253 -8.83 -23.93 4.59
CA GLU A 253 -9.39 -25.21 5.04
C GLU A 253 -10.19 -25.92 3.94
N ALA A 254 -10.81 -25.16 3.03
CA ALA A 254 -11.62 -25.68 1.94
C ALA A 254 -11.43 -24.85 0.65
N PRO A 255 -10.25 -24.96 -0.01
CA PRO A 255 -9.92 -24.14 -1.16
C PRO A 255 -10.83 -24.45 -2.34
N HIS A 256 -11.49 -23.41 -2.86
CA HIS A 256 -12.36 -23.53 -4.01
C HIS A 256 -11.63 -23.08 -5.29
N PRO A 257 -11.33 -23.95 -6.28
CA PRO A 257 -10.55 -23.58 -7.48
C PRO A 257 -11.08 -22.36 -8.24
N LYS A 258 -12.41 -22.24 -8.35
CA LYS A 258 -13.10 -21.08 -8.94
C LYS A 258 -12.70 -19.73 -8.29
N LEU A 259 -12.44 -19.68 -6.99
CA LEU A 259 -11.99 -18.44 -6.33
C LEU A 259 -10.65 -17.98 -6.89
N PHE A 260 -9.69 -18.90 -7.00
CA PHE A 260 -8.34 -18.60 -7.51
C PHE A 260 -8.39 -18.16 -8.98
N ALA A 261 -9.23 -18.81 -9.80
CA ALA A 261 -9.46 -18.36 -11.17
C ALA A 261 -10.01 -16.93 -11.25
N GLN A 262 -10.96 -16.57 -10.38
CA GLN A 262 -11.50 -15.21 -10.30
C GLN A 262 -10.48 -14.20 -9.80
N LEU A 263 -9.69 -14.54 -8.77
CA LEU A 263 -8.58 -13.70 -8.28
C LEU A 263 -7.58 -13.41 -9.41
N VAL A 264 -7.15 -14.44 -10.13
CA VAL A 264 -6.20 -14.30 -11.24
C VAL A 264 -6.77 -13.47 -12.39
N GLN A 265 -8.05 -13.67 -12.74
CA GLN A 265 -8.72 -12.92 -13.81
C GLN A 265 -8.87 -11.43 -13.48
N GLU A 266 -9.19 -11.10 -12.22
CA GLU A 266 -9.37 -9.73 -11.75
C GLU A 266 -8.04 -9.05 -11.36
N MET A 267 -6.93 -9.79 -11.34
CA MET A 267 -5.60 -9.22 -11.10
C MET A 267 -5.18 -8.35 -12.30
N ASP A 268 -4.75 -7.12 -12.04
CA ASP A 268 -4.31 -6.19 -13.07
C ASP A 268 -3.11 -5.34 -12.65
N GLU A 269 -2.45 -4.74 -13.66
CA GLU A 269 -1.36 -3.78 -13.52
C GLU A 269 -1.90 -2.46 -12.92
N GLY A 270 -2.16 -2.44 -11.61
CA GLY A 270 -2.64 -1.26 -10.89
C GLY A 270 -3.44 -1.58 -9.64
N THR A 271 -4.07 -2.75 -9.59
CA THR A 271 -4.88 -3.19 -8.44
C THR A 271 -4.04 -4.06 -7.51
N LEU A 272 -3.21 -3.40 -6.70
CA LEU A 272 -2.43 -4.05 -5.63
C LEU A 272 -3.31 -4.87 -4.66
N LYS A 273 -4.59 -4.50 -4.53
CA LYS A 273 -5.54 -5.15 -3.64
C LYS A 273 -5.77 -6.64 -3.95
N ILE A 274 -6.09 -7.00 -5.19
CA ILE A 274 -6.39 -8.39 -5.55
C ILE A 274 -5.13 -9.26 -5.42
N ARG A 275 -3.98 -8.72 -5.84
CA ARG A 275 -2.67 -9.34 -5.64
C ARG A 275 -2.39 -9.57 -4.14
N SER A 276 -2.60 -8.56 -3.30
CA SER A 276 -2.40 -8.66 -1.85
C SER A 276 -3.27 -9.74 -1.23
N LEU A 277 -4.54 -9.83 -1.63
CA LEU A 277 -5.44 -10.89 -1.17
C LEU A 277 -4.92 -12.28 -1.54
N LEU A 278 -4.44 -12.46 -2.78
CA LEU A 278 -3.85 -13.72 -3.21
C LEU A 278 -2.56 -14.05 -2.42
N ASN A 279 -1.72 -13.05 -2.15
CA ASN A 279 -0.54 -13.19 -1.28
C ASN A 279 -0.92 -13.61 0.15
N HIS A 280 -1.91 -12.97 0.77
CA HIS A 280 -2.36 -13.35 2.10
C HIS A 280 -2.88 -14.80 2.11
N ILE A 281 -3.67 -15.19 1.10
CA ILE A 281 -4.18 -16.56 0.98
C ILE A 281 -3.03 -17.57 0.84
N LEU A 282 -2.10 -17.37 -0.10
CA LEU A 282 -1.08 -18.38 -0.40
C LEU A 282 0.12 -18.34 0.55
N LEU A 283 0.59 -17.14 0.92
CA LEU A 283 1.87 -16.94 1.59
C LEU A 283 1.76 -16.52 3.06
N ASN A 284 0.58 -16.10 3.53
CA ASN A 284 0.44 -15.40 4.83
C ASN A 284 1.46 -14.27 4.95
N GLU A 285 1.57 -13.44 3.91
CA GLU A 285 2.65 -12.46 3.79
C GLU A 285 2.75 -11.57 5.04
N HIS A 286 3.96 -11.48 5.62
CA HIS A 286 4.30 -10.77 6.86
C HIS A 286 3.59 -11.27 8.13
N GLU A 287 2.99 -12.46 8.11
CA GLU A 287 2.28 -13.04 9.26
C GLU A 287 1.17 -12.14 9.83
N LEU A 288 0.66 -11.20 9.01
CA LEU A 288 -0.27 -10.15 9.46
C LEU A 288 -1.62 -10.70 9.94
N LEU A 289 -2.00 -11.89 9.48
CA LEU A 289 -3.32 -12.46 9.69
C LEU A 289 -3.33 -13.64 10.68
N ASP A 290 -2.18 -14.01 11.26
CA ASP A 290 -2.03 -15.14 12.20
C ASP A 290 -2.74 -16.43 11.70
N LEU A 291 -2.51 -16.76 10.43
CA LEU A 291 -3.14 -17.89 9.78
C LEU A 291 -2.41 -19.19 10.10
N ARG A 292 -3.18 -20.27 10.26
CA ARG A 292 -2.61 -21.62 10.34
C ARG A 292 -1.92 -21.97 9.02
N GLU A 293 -0.87 -22.78 9.14
CA GLU A 293 -0.17 -23.35 8.00
C GLU A 293 -1.13 -24.16 7.12
N TRP A 294 -0.78 -24.23 5.83
CA TRP A 294 -1.53 -25.04 4.90
C TRP A 294 -1.39 -26.52 5.23
N ARG A 295 -2.50 -27.24 5.07
CA ARG A 295 -2.44 -28.68 4.88
C ARG A 295 -2.05 -28.97 3.43
N ALA A 296 -1.14 -29.93 3.23
CA ALA A 296 -0.58 -30.25 1.92
C ALA A 296 -1.61 -30.47 0.79
N PRO A 297 -2.72 -31.22 0.97
CA PRO A 297 -3.68 -31.43 -0.12
C PRO A 297 -4.44 -30.14 -0.47
N GLU A 298 -4.81 -29.34 0.52
CA GLU A 298 -5.48 -28.05 0.31
C GLU A 298 -4.56 -27.05 -0.40
N GLU A 299 -3.28 -26.96 -0.01
CA GLU A 299 -2.31 -26.11 -0.69
C GLU A 299 -2.16 -26.50 -2.17
N ALA A 300 -2.06 -27.81 -2.44
CA ALA A 300 -1.93 -28.33 -3.80
C ALA A 300 -3.14 -27.98 -4.67
N ILE A 301 -4.35 -27.97 -4.11
CA ILE A 301 -5.57 -27.52 -4.81
C ILE A 301 -5.48 -26.03 -5.12
N ALA A 302 -5.09 -25.20 -4.16
CA ALA A 302 -4.99 -23.75 -4.32
C ALA A 302 -3.93 -23.35 -5.35
N VAL A 303 -2.71 -23.88 -5.22
CA VAL A 303 -1.59 -23.63 -6.14
C VAL A 303 -1.91 -24.18 -7.53
N GLY A 304 -2.47 -25.39 -7.61
CA GLY A 304 -2.90 -25.98 -8.88
C GLY A 304 -3.90 -25.11 -9.61
N ALA A 305 -4.91 -24.58 -8.91
CA ALA A 305 -5.90 -23.68 -9.48
C ALA A 305 -5.30 -22.35 -9.96
N CYS A 306 -4.30 -21.81 -9.25
CA CYS A 306 -3.55 -20.63 -9.69
C CYS A 306 -2.80 -20.91 -10.98
N ILE A 307 -2.05 -22.02 -11.05
CA ILE A 307 -1.31 -22.41 -12.25
C ILE A 307 -2.26 -22.62 -13.44
N ASP A 308 -3.38 -23.32 -13.26
CA ASP A 308 -4.38 -23.54 -14.31
C ASP A 308 -4.98 -22.24 -14.84
N SER A 309 -5.06 -21.21 -13.98
CA SER A 309 -5.64 -19.92 -14.30
C SER A 309 -4.64 -18.95 -14.94
N LEU A 310 -3.36 -19.30 -15.08
CA LEU A 310 -2.34 -18.44 -15.69
C LEU A 310 -2.76 -17.83 -17.06
N PRO A 311 -3.44 -18.56 -17.97
CA PRO A 311 -3.91 -17.97 -19.23
C PRO A 311 -4.99 -16.89 -19.07
N LEU A 312 -5.69 -16.86 -17.93
CA LEU A 312 -6.71 -15.85 -17.61
C LEU A 312 -6.10 -14.54 -17.11
N ALA A 313 -4.83 -14.55 -16.68
CA ALA A 313 -4.14 -13.37 -16.19
C ALA A 313 -3.90 -12.34 -17.31
N LYS A 314 -4.13 -11.06 -17.00
CA LYS A 314 -3.72 -9.94 -17.86
C LYS A 314 -2.19 -9.89 -17.94
N ASN A 315 -1.62 -9.24 -18.96
CA ASN A 315 -0.19 -9.41 -19.30
C ASN A 315 0.78 -9.19 -18.12
N GLY A 316 0.78 -8.03 -17.46
CA GLY A 316 1.66 -7.81 -16.30
C GLY A 316 1.21 -8.55 -15.04
N ALA A 317 -0.04 -9.00 -14.96
CA ALA A 317 -0.49 -9.87 -13.89
C ALA A 317 0.05 -11.31 -14.02
N LYS A 318 0.56 -11.72 -15.19
CA LYS A 318 1.20 -13.05 -15.35
C LYS A 318 2.49 -13.13 -14.55
N ASP A 319 3.34 -12.12 -14.66
CA ASP A 319 4.62 -12.04 -13.97
C ASP A 319 4.39 -12.07 -12.45
N ASP A 320 3.40 -11.30 -11.97
CA ASP A 320 2.97 -11.30 -10.57
C ASP A 320 2.47 -12.67 -10.10
N LEU A 321 1.61 -13.35 -10.88
CA LEU A 321 1.12 -14.67 -10.51
C LEU A 321 2.26 -15.70 -10.43
N VAL A 322 3.17 -15.66 -11.40
CA VAL A 322 4.34 -16.53 -11.46
C VAL A 322 5.25 -16.28 -10.26
N GLU A 323 5.52 -15.02 -9.93
CA GLU A 323 6.28 -14.65 -8.74
C GLU A 323 5.66 -15.27 -7.48
N ILE A 324 4.34 -15.12 -7.30
CA ILE A 324 3.64 -15.64 -6.12
C ILE A 324 3.79 -17.15 -6.03
N VAL A 325 3.58 -17.88 -7.14
CA VAL A 325 3.73 -19.34 -7.18
C VAL A 325 5.17 -19.74 -6.89
N LEU A 326 6.17 -19.04 -7.45
CA LEU A 326 7.58 -19.32 -7.17
C LEU A 326 7.92 -19.09 -5.69
N ARG A 327 7.36 -18.06 -5.04
CA ARG A 327 7.53 -17.85 -3.59
C ARG A 327 6.93 -19.01 -2.78
N VAL A 328 5.77 -19.55 -3.17
CA VAL A 328 5.21 -20.77 -2.55
C VAL A 328 6.15 -21.96 -2.72
N CYS A 329 6.85 -22.06 -3.85
CA CYS A 329 7.86 -23.09 -4.11
C CYS A 329 9.20 -22.88 -3.37
N GLY A 330 9.36 -21.81 -2.59
CA GLY A 330 10.66 -21.48 -1.95
C GLY A 330 11.65 -20.81 -2.91
N GLY A 331 11.19 -20.28 -4.04
CA GLY A 331 12.00 -19.61 -5.06
C GLY A 331 12.04 -20.37 -6.39
N GLY A 332 12.96 -19.95 -7.26
CA GLY A 332 13.18 -20.52 -8.59
C GLY A 332 13.17 -19.48 -9.70
N LYS A 333 13.30 -19.95 -10.94
CA LYS A 333 13.31 -19.11 -12.13
C LYS A 333 12.44 -19.74 -13.21
N ILE A 334 11.68 -18.91 -13.92
CA ILE A 334 10.96 -19.30 -15.12
C ILE A 334 10.98 -18.17 -16.15
N GLU A 335 11.01 -18.54 -17.43
CA GLU A 335 10.88 -17.59 -18.54
C GLU A 335 9.56 -17.89 -19.24
N ILE A 336 8.70 -16.88 -19.37
CA ILE A 336 7.36 -17.06 -19.94
C ILE A 336 7.17 -16.15 -21.14
N GLU A 337 6.41 -16.63 -22.12
CA GLU A 337 6.03 -15.82 -23.27
C GLU A 337 5.16 -14.63 -22.86
N GLY A 338 5.36 -13.50 -23.54
CA GLY A 338 4.72 -12.24 -23.21
C GLY A 338 4.92 -11.20 -24.31
N LYS A 339 4.38 -10.00 -24.09
CA LYS A 339 4.62 -8.88 -25.00
C LYS A 339 6.12 -8.56 -25.00
N ASN A 340 6.68 -8.24 -26.18
CA ASN A 340 8.10 -7.87 -26.36
C ASN A 340 9.12 -8.98 -26.10
N GLY A 341 8.77 -10.25 -26.38
CA GLY A 341 9.72 -11.37 -26.31
C GLY A 341 9.72 -12.13 -24.99
N GLY A 342 8.80 -11.82 -24.07
CA GLY A 342 8.61 -12.56 -22.82
C GLY A 342 9.37 -12.00 -21.62
N SER A 343 9.04 -12.52 -20.45
CA SER A 343 9.57 -12.11 -19.15
C SER A 343 10.34 -13.26 -18.52
N SER A 344 11.48 -12.94 -17.91
CA SER A 344 12.27 -13.84 -17.06
C SER A 344 12.04 -13.42 -15.62
N ILE A 345 11.41 -14.31 -14.84
CA ILE A 345 11.03 -14.06 -13.45
C ILE A 345 11.83 -15.02 -12.57
N GLU A 346 12.66 -14.45 -11.70
CA GLU A 346 13.48 -15.20 -10.76
C GLU A 346 13.22 -14.72 -9.33
N VAL A 347 12.92 -15.68 -8.45
CA VAL A 347 12.67 -15.47 -7.02
C VAL A 347 13.75 -16.19 -6.24
N ILE A 348 14.52 -15.43 -5.46
CA ILE A 348 15.65 -15.96 -4.69
C ILE A 348 15.36 -15.75 -3.19
N PRO A 349 15.43 -16.79 -2.34
CA PRO A 349 15.38 -16.62 -0.90
C PRO A 349 16.45 -15.63 -0.39
N ALA A 350 16.07 -14.77 0.56
CA ALA A 350 16.93 -13.79 1.19
C ALA A 350 16.62 -13.71 2.70
N GLU A 351 17.50 -13.11 3.50
CA GLU A 351 17.31 -12.98 4.96
C GLU A 351 15.99 -12.29 5.34
N SER A 352 15.53 -11.35 4.52
CA SER A 352 14.28 -10.61 4.73
C SER A 352 13.09 -11.17 3.95
N GLY A 353 13.15 -12.42 3.48
CA GLY A 353 12.10 -13.06 2.68
C GLY A 353 12.60 -13.45 1.29
N TYR A 354 12.17 -12.71 0.25
CA TYR A 354 12.50 -13.02 -1.14
C TYR A 354 13.01 -11.81 -1.92
N ARG A 355 13.96 -12.04 -2.81
CA ARG A 355 14.42 -11.07 -3.81
C ARG A 355 13.87 -11.46 -5.18
N LEU A 356 13.12 -10.54 -5.77
CA LEU A 356 12.63 -10.66 -7.15
C LEU A 356 13.63 -10.06 -8.14
N ILE A 357 13.92 -10.78 -9.21
CA ILE A 357 14.66 -10.29 -10.38
C ILE A 357 13.74 -10.44 -11.59
N LEU A 358 13.49 -9.32 -12.27
CA LEU A 358 12.73 -9.27 -13.52
C LEU A 358 13.65 -8.82 -14.66
N SER A 359 13.69 -9.58 -15.75
CA SER A 359 14.41 -9.22 -16.98
C SER A 359 13.68 -9.73 -18.22
N GLY A 360 14.19 -9.42 -19.41
CA GLY A 360 13.70 -10.03 -20.65
C GLY A 360 14.01 -11.53 -20.70
N ALA A 361 13.09 -12.32 -21.25
CA ALA A 361 13.32 -13.73 -21.52
C ALA A 361 14.32 -13.91 -22.68
N SER A 362 15.16 -14.94 -22.58
CA SER A 362 16.03 -15.37 -23.69
C SER A 362 15.41 -16.53 -24.46
N ASP A 363 14.72 -17.43 -23.76
CA ASP A 363 14.02 -18.58 -24.33
C ASP A 363 12.68 -18.78 -23.59
N PRO A 364 11.67 -17.95 -23.89
CA PRO A 364 10.41 -17.97 -23.15
C PRO A 364 9.62 -19.26 -23.42
N LEU A 365 9.14 -19.89 -22.36
CA LEU A 365 8.21 -21.01 -22.45
C LEU A 365 6.85 -20.53 -22.95
N SER A 366 6.17 -21.33 -23.75
CA SER A 366 4.74 -21.12 -24.00
C SER A 366 3.95 -21.20 -22.69
N LEU A 367 2.76 -20.61 -22.63
CA LEU A 367 1.94 -20.65 -21.40
C LEU A 367 1.68 -22.08 -20.91
N ALA A 368 1.44 -23.03 -21.81
CA ALA A 368 1.22 -24.43 -21.45
C ALA A 368 2.48 -25.10 -20.87
N GLU A 369 3.66 -24.79 -21.43
CA GLU A 369 4.94 -25.28 -20.91
C GLU A 369 5.27 -24.63 -19.58
N ALA A 370 5.00 -23.33 -19.41
CA ALA A 370 5.17 -22.63 -18.16
C ALA A 370 4.30 -23.24 -17.05
N GLN A 371 3.04 -23.58 -17.34
CA GLN A 371 2.16 -24.28 -16.40
C GLN A 371 2.74 -25.64 -15.97
N LYS A 372 3.26 -26.41 -16.93
CA LYS A 372 3.91 -27.71 -16.65
C LYS A 372 5.15 -27.53 -15.78
N GLU A 373 5.96 -26.52 -16.05
CA GLU A 373 7.18 -26.24 -15.31
C GLU A 373 6.90 -25.77 -13.88
N LEU A 374 5.91 -24.88 -13.69
CA LEU A 374 5.48 -24.46 -12.35
C LEU A 374 4.99 -25.64 -11.50
N ARG A 375 4.23 -26.58 -12.10
CA ARG A 375 3.81 -27.82 -11.40
C ARG A 375 5.00 -28.68 -11.01
N ARG A 376 6.00 -28.79 -11.89
CA ARG A 376 7.23 -29.54 -11.63
C ARG A 376 8.00 -28.92 -10.46
N LEU A 377 8.16 -27.60 -10.47
CA LEU A 377 8.82 -26.85 -9.38
C LEU A 377 8.09 -27.02 -8.05
N TYR A 378 6.76 -26.88 -8.04
CA TYR A 378 5.94 -27.08 -6.85
C TYR A 378 6.05 -28.52 -6.29
N THR A 379 5.95 -29.52 -7.15
CA THR A 379 6.09 -30.92 -6.73
C THR A 379 7.48 -31.19 -6.15
N LYS A 380 8.52 -30.61 -6.76
CA LYS A 380 9.90 -30.73 -6.29
C LYS A 380 10.08 -30.08 -4.91
N SER A 381 9.56 -28.87 -4.70
CA SER A 381 9.72 -28.17 -3.42
C SER A 381 9.04 -28.91 -2.27
N LYS A 382 7.88 -29.54 -2.50
CA LYS A 382 7.21 -30.35 -1.49
C LYS A 382 7.96 -31.63 -1.15
N ALA A 383 8.55 -32.30 -2.15
CA ALA A 383 9.38 -33.48 -1.90
C ALA A 383 10.64 -33.17 -1.09
N GLU A 384 11.24 -31.99 -1.25
CA GLU A 384 12.40 -31.54 -0.48
C GLU A 384 12.03 -31.20 0.97
N GLN A 385 10.83 -30.67 1.22
CA GLN A 385 10.32 -30.41 2.57
C GLN A 385 10.05 -31.71 3.34
N ASP A 386 9.36 -32.67 2.74
CA ASP A 386 9.06 -33.96 3.40
C ASP A 386 10.33 -34.75 3.75
N GLY A 387 11.40 -34.60 2.96
CA GLY A 387 12.69 -35.24 3.19
C GLY A 387 13.50 -34.61 4.33
N ALA A 388 13.29 -33.34 4.62
CA ALA A 388 13.98 -32.63 5.71
C ALA A 388 13.40 -32.99 7.10
N ASP A 389 12.13 -33.37 7.16
CA ASP A 389 11.42 -33.70 8.40
C ASP A 389 11.57 -35.17 8.83
N GLN A 390 12.24 -36.01 8.03
CA GLN A 390 12.57 -37.35 8.50
C GLN A 390 13.73 -37.27 9.51
N PRO A 391 13.53 -37.72 10.76
CA PRO A 391 14.62 -37.76 11.73
C PRO A 391 15.74 -38.62 11.14
N ALA A 392 16.96 -38.10 11.13
CA ALA A 392 18.14 -38.84 10.72
C ALA A 392 18.29 -40.08 11.62
N THR A 393 17.67 -41.19 11.26
CA THR A 393 17.95 -42.50 11.83
C THR A 393 19.34 -42.88 11.34
N ALA A 394 20.35 -42.45 12.08
CA ALA A 394 21.69 -42.99 11.97
C ALA A 394 21.57 -44.53 12.14
N PRO A 395 22.09 -45.33 11.20
CA PRO A 395 22.12 -46.77 11.40
C PRO A 395 23.07 -47.06 12.57
N ASP A 396 22.52 -47.60 13.66
CA ASP A 396 23.29 -48.16 14.77
C ASP A 396 24.15 -49.32 14.24
N SER A 397 25.39 -49.01 13.87
CA SER A 397 26.43 -49.98 13.53
C SER A 397 27.08 -50.51 14.81
N ASN A 398 26.36 -51.35 15.55
CA ASN A 398 27.00 -52.20 16.54
C ASN A 398 27.74 -53.35 15.86
N SER A 399 29.06 -53.19 15.77
CA SER A 399 30.02 -54.18 15.32
C SER A 399 29.96 -55.47 16.14
N GLU A 400 29.94 -56.59 15.42
CA GLU A 400 30.02 -57.97 15.93
C GLU A 400 31.22 -58.19 16.86
N GLY A 401 30.91 -58.60 18.09
CA GLY A 401 31.87 -59.14 19.05
C GLY A 401 32.09 -60.64 18.82
N ASN A 402 33.25 -60.94 18.25
CA ASN A 402 33.88 -62.25 18.11
C ASN A 402 33.90 -63.04 19.45
N GLN A 403 33.26 -64.22 19.52
CA GLN A 403 33.45 -65.18 20.62
C GLN A 403 33.83 -66.58 20.09
N ASN A 404 35.04 -66.98 20.46
CA ASN A 404 35.63 -68.31 20.25
C ASN A 404 34.87 -69.43 21.01
N PRO A 405 34.87 -70.69 20.50
CA PRO A 405 34.39 -71.84 21.24
C PRO A 405 35.43 -72.35 22.26
N LYS A 406 34.98 -72.75 23.45
CA LYS A 406 35.77 -73.42 24.51
C LYS A 406 35.48 -74.93 24.50
N PRO A 407 36.43 -75.81 24.88
CA PRO A 407 36.35 -77.24 24.63
C PRO A 407 35.63 -78.01 25.74
N GLU A 408 35.08 -79.16 25.35
CA GLU A 408 34.51 -80.19 26.21
C GLU A 408 35.57 -80.76 27.16
N SER A 409 35.22 -80.87 28.45
CA SER A 409 35.95 -81.70 29.41
C SER A 409 35.02 -82.75 29.98
N GLU A 410 35.37 -84.00 29.72
CA GLU A 410 34.87 -85.23 30.32
C GLU A 410 34.94 -85.18 31.86
N GLY A 411 33.96 -85.80 32.52
CA GLY A 411 33.96 -85.92 33.98
C GLY A 411 32.74 -86.63 34.53
N ARG A 412 32.56 -87.91 34.16
CA ARG A 412 31.56 -88.81 34.74
C ARG A 412 32.24 -89.61 35.85
N SER A 413 31.72 -89.57 37.07
CA SER A 413 31.91 -90.64 38.06
C SER A 413 30.76 -90.64 39.07
N GLN A 414 30.00 -91.74 38.97
CA GLN A 414 29.11 -92.43 39.91
C GLN A 414 27.99 -91.66 40.60
#